data_AF-A0A2Z3GHZ5-F1
#
_entry.id   AF-A0A2Z3GHZ5-F1
#
_cell.length_a   1.000
_cell.length_b   1.000
_cell.length_c   1.000
_cell.angle_alpha   90.00
_cell.angle_beta   90.00
_cell.angle_gamma   90.00
#
_symmetry.space_group_name_H-M   'P 1'
#
loop_
_entity.id
_entity.type
_entity.pdbx_description
1 polymer ?
#
loop_
_entity_poly.entity_id
_entity_poly.type
_entity_poly.pdbx_seq_one_letter_code
_entity_poly.pdbx_strand_id
1 'polypeptide(L)'
;MAYVAGESDSDMFGGNSNWRGPICLPVNYLIIKLLQRLNFHDGYSFTIEYPTGSGHELNLHQVAAALAKRLAGLLLRGPDGRRPAFAQSELLQTDPHFKDYLLFPEYFDGDYGKGLGVSHQTGWTGLIGRLLQ
;
A
#
# COMPACT_ATOMS: atom_id res chain seq x y z
N MET A 1 12.45 14.63 -13.84
CA MET A 1 12.35 13.20 -13.45
C MET A 1 10.91 12.78 -13.65
N ALA A 2 10.68 11.65 -14.33
CA ALA A 2 9.35 11.09 -14.53
C ALA A 2 8.93 10.21 -13.33
N TYR A 3 7.63 9.95 -13.24
CA TYR A 3 7.07 8.94 -12.35
C TYR A 3 7.56 7.54 -12.74
N VAL A 4 7.90 6.72 -11.75
CA VAL A 4 8.30 5.32 -11.93
C VAL A 4 7.62 4.49 -10.85
N ALA A 5 6.71 3.60 -11.24
CA ALA A 5 5.83 2.90 -10.31
C ALA A 5 6.56 1.95 -9.35
N GLY A 6 7.65 1.32 -9.81
CA GLY A 6 8.39 0.30 -9.09
C GLY A 6 9.89 0.65 -8.96
N GLU A 7 10.72 -0.21 -9.55
CA GLU A 7 12.18 -0.04 -9.54
C GLU A 7 12.61 1.18 -10.38
N SER A 8 13.58 1.91 -9.86
CA SER A 8 14.20 3.08 -10.48
C SER A 8 14.75 2.74 -11.86
N ASP A 9 14.50 3.63 -12.82
CA ASP A 9 15.02 3.57 -14.19
C ASP A 9 16.35 4.32 -14.37
N SER A 10 16.90 4.90 -13.29
CA SER A 10 18.12 5.67 -13.33
C SER A 10 19.00 5.49 -12.09
N ASP A 11 20.30 5.70 -12.27
CA ASP A 11 21.34 5.53 -11.24
C ASP A 11 21.49 6.73 -10.29
N MET A 12 20.65 7.76 -10.44
CA MET A 12 20.71 8.94 -9.57
C MET A 12 20.57 8.55 -8.09
N PHE A 13 21.46 9.08 -7.26
CA PHE A 13 21.62 8.76 -5.83
C PHE A 13 21.91 7.27 -5.53
N GLY A 14 22.72 6.62 -6.37
CA GLY A 14 23.32 5.32 -6.04
C GLY A 14 22.50 4.10 -6.46
N GLY A 15 21.73 4.20 -7.56
CA GLY A 15 21.10 3.04 -8.20
C GLY A 15 19.84 2.47 -7.52
N ASN A 16 19.53 2.85 -6.27
CA ASN A 16 18.40 2.32 -5.50
C ASN A 16 17.41 3.42 -5.03
N SER A 17 17.21 4.46 -5.85
CA SER A 17 16.34 5.61 -5.52
C SER A 17 14.87 5.32 -5.79
N ASN A 18 14.34 4.30 -5.13
CA ASN A 18 12.98 3.77 -5.31
C ASN A 18 11.88 4.61 -4.61
N TRP A 19 11.91 5.92 -4.83
CA TRP A 19 11.04 6.91 -4.15
C TRP A 19 10.25 7.80 -5.12
N ARG A 20 10.07 7.36 -6.37
CA ARG A 20 9.47 8.15 -7.45
C ARG A 20 8.12 7.61 -7.96
N GLY A 21 7.46 6.82 -7.12
CA GLY A 21 6.18 6.21 -7.44
C GLY A 21 5.77 5.01 -6.59
N PRO A 22 6.70 4.21 -6.02
CA PRO A 22 6.31 3.07 -5.21
C PRO A 22 5.51 3.43 -3.95
N ILE A 23 4.69 2.47 -3.53
CA ILE A 23 3.96 2.52 -2.26
C ILE A 23 4.90 2.03 -1.16
N CYS A 24 5.21 2.92 -0.21
CA CYS A 24 6.01 2.61 0.97
C CYS A 24 5.16 2.69 2.25
N LEU A 25 5.17 1.62 3.06
CA LEU A 25 4.23 1.50 4.18
C LEU A 25 4.44 2.52 5.32
N PRO A 26 5.67 2.89 5.76
CA PRO A 26 5.90 3.91 6.77
C PRO A 26 5.19 5.23 6.48
N VAL A 27 5.35 5.78 5.28
CA VAL A 27 4.78 7.08 4.90
C VAL A 27 3.26 7.00 4.87
N ASN A 28 2.72 5.94 4.27
CA ASN A 28 1.28 5.71 4.23
C ASN A 28 0.67 5.55 5.63
N TYR A 29 1.36 4.83 6.52
CA TYR A 29 0.94 4.66 7.90
C TYR A 29 0.86 5.99 8.65
N LEU A 30 1.87 6.86 8.48
CA LEU A 30 1.88 8.19 9.09
C LEU A 30 0.74 9.07 8.56
N ILE A 31 0.47 9.04 7.24
CA ILE A 31 -0.66 9.75 6.64
C ILE A 31 -1.99 9.28 7.25
N ILE A 32 -2.20 7.96 7.34
CA ILE A 32 -3.41 7.40 7.94
C ILE A 32 -3.57 7.84 9.40
N LYS A 33 -2.49 7.82 10.20
CA LYS A 33 -2.53 8.29 11.59
C LYS A 33 -2.81 9.78 11.70
N LEU A 34 -2.28 10.59 10.79
CA LEU A 34 -2.58 12.01 10.74
C LEU A 34 -4.07 12.27 10.43
N LEU A 35 -4.63 11.59 9.42
CA LEU A 35 -6.05 11.72 9.05
C LEU A 35 -6.97 11.32 10.21
N GLN A 36 -6.66 10.23 10.91
CA GLN A 36 -7.40 9.80 12.10
C GLN A 36 -7.36 10.87 13.21
N ARG A 37 -6.21 11.51 13.42
CA ARG A 37 -6.03 12.55 14.44
C ARG A 37 -6.74 13.86 14.09
N LEU A 38 -6.68 14.29 12.83
CA LEU A 38 -7.36 15.50 12.36
C LEU A 38 -8.88 15.33 12.43
N ASN A 39 -9.40 14.17 12.03
CA ASN A 39 -10.83 13.88 12.12
C ASN A 39 -11.38 14.01 13.55
N PHE A 40 -10.60 13.56 14.55
CA PHE A 40 -10.98 13.67 15.95
C PHE A 40 -11.11 15.12 16.41
N HIS A 41 -10.28 16.02 15.86
CA HIS A 41 -10.31 17.44 16.18
C HIS A 41 -11.47 18.18 15.47
N ASP A 42 -11.75 17.82 14.22
CA ASP A 42 -12.70 18.55 13.36
C ASP A 42 -14.16 18.04 13.47
N GLY A 43 -14.44 17.10 14.37
CA GLY A 43 -15.81 16.69 14.68
C GLY A 43 -16.60 16.07 13.52
N TYR A 44 -15.92 15.43 12.56
CA TYR A 44 -16.50 14.76 11.38
C TYR A 44 -17.19 15.67 10.35
N SER A 45 -17.18 17.00 10.50
CA SER A 45 -17.84 17.91 9.54
C SER A 45 -16.99 18.22 8.30
N PHE A 46 -15.67 18.04 8.39
CA PHE A 46 -14.77 18.27 7.26
C PHE A 46 -14.72 17.05 6.34
N THR A 47 -15.09 17.24 5.07
CA THR A 47 -15.04 16.21 4.04
C THR A 47 -14.11 16.61 2.91
N ILE A 48 -13.59 15.59 2.22
CA ILE A 48 -12.83 15.72 0.98
C ILE A 48 -13.30 14.69 -0.02
N GLU A 49 -13.12 15.00 -1.30
CA GLU A 49 -13.35 14.06 -2.38
C GLU A 49 -12.37 12.87 -2.29
N TYR A 50 -12.90 11.65 -2.26
CA TYR A 50 -12.09 10.44 -2.30
C TYR A 50 -12.81 9.26 -2.99
N PRO A 51 -12.15 8.60 -3.97
CA PRO A 51 -10.90 9.00 -4.61
C PRO A 51 -11.03 10.32 -5.38
N THR A 52 -9.91 11.00 -5.64
CA THR A 52 -9.90 12.23 -6.44
C THR A 52 -10.55 12.01 -7.81
N GLY A 53 -11.45 12.92 -8.22
CA GLY A 53 -12.23 12.84 -9.45
C GLY A 53 -13.44 11.90 -9.41
N SER A 54 -13.82 11.36 -8.24
CA SER A 54 -15.00 10.49 -8.09
C SER A 54 -16.31 11.23 -7.81
N GLY A 55 -16.25 12.48 -7.36
CA GLY A 55 -17.39 13.24 -6.84
C GLY A 55 -17.91 12.76 -5.48
N HIS A 56 -17.26 11.78 -4.85
CA HIS A 56 -17.68 11.23 -3.56
C HIS A 56 -16.97 11.93 -2.40
N GLU A 57 -17.73 12.63 -1.57
CA GLU A 57 -17.23 13.30 -0.37
C GLU A 57 -17.20 12.33 0.82
N LEU A 58 -16.03 12.19 1.44
CA LEU A 58 -15.80 11.38 2.64
C LEU A 58 -15.14 12.21 3.73
N ASN A 59 -15.47 11.95 5.00
CA ASN A 59 -14.73 12.53 6.10
C ASN A 59 -13.33 11.88 6.24
N LEU A 60 -12.44 12.53 6.99
CA LEU A 60 -11.06 12.08 7.12
C LEU A 60 -10.92 10.69 7.76
N HIS A 61 -11.85 10.29 8.63
CA HIS A 61 -11.86 8.92 9.18
C HIS A 61 -12.19 7.88 8.10
N GLN A 62 -13.19 8.14 7.25
CA GLN A 62 -13.55 7.26 6.14
C GLN A 62 -12.43 7.16 5.11
N VAL A 63 -11.75 8.27 4.80
CA VAL A 63 -10.58 8.27 3.91
C VAL A 63 -9.44 7.45 4.50
N ALA A 64 -9.15 7.62 5.80
CA ALA A 64 -8.14 6.83 6.50
C ALA A 64 -8.44 5.32 6.45
N ALA A 65 -9.70 4.93 6.68
CA ALA A 65 -10.15 3.54 6.60
C ALA A 65 -10.05 2.99 5.17
N ALA A 66 -10.40 3.78 4.16
CA ALA A 66 -10.31 3.38 2.76
C ALA A 66 -8.85 3.17 2.31
N LEU A 67 -7.93 4.04 2.74
CA LEU A 67 -6.50 3.89 2.49
C LEU A 67 -5.93 2.65 3.20
N ALA A 68 -6.27 2.44 4.48
CA ALA A 68 -5.88 1.25 5.22
C ALA A 68 -6.34 -0.04 4.52
N LYS A 69 -7.60 -0.07 4.04
CA LYS A 69 -8.15 -1.19 3.28
C LYS A 69 -7.42 -1.41 1.95
N ARG A 70 -7.08 -0.36 1.20
CA ARG A 70 -6.30 -0.47 -0.05
C ARG A 70 -4.91 -1.05 0.21
N LEU A 71 -4.21 -0.58 1.25
CA LEU A 71 -2.89 -1.11 1.61
C LEU A 71 -2.97 -2.57 2.02
N ALA A 72 -3.93 -2.94 2.87
CA ALA A 72 -4.14 -4.35 3.23
C ALA A 72 -4.43 -5.21 1.99
N GLY A 73 -5.20 -4.67 1.04
CA GLY A 73 -5.51 -5.29 -0.24
C GLY A 73 -4.29 -5.75 -1.04
N LEU A 74 -3.12 -5.11 -0.87
CA LEU A 74 -1.87 -5.53 -1.52
C LEU A 74 -1.45 -6.95 -1.12
N LEU A 75 -1.74 -7.33 0.13
CA LEU A 75 -1.37 -8.62 0.71
C LEU A 75 -2.55 -9.59 0.78
N LEU A 76 -3.79 -9.15 0.56
CA LEU A 76 -4.98 -9.99 0.59
C LEU A 76 -5.30 -10.57 -0.78
N ARG A 77 -6.08 -11.66 -0.81
CA ARG A 77 -6.60 -12.22 -2.06
C ARG A 77 -7.75 -11.35 -2.56
N GLY A 78 -7.70 -10.98 -3.83
CA GLY A 78 -8.80 -10.35 -4.55
C GLY A 78 -9.91 -11.33 -4.91
N PRO A 79 -10.95 -10.86 -5.62
CA PRO A 79 -12.04 -11.70 -6.12
C PRO A 79 -11.59 -12.83 -7.05
N ASP A 80 -10.45 -12.66 -7.72
CA ASP A 80 -9.80 -13.66 -8.58
C ASP A 80 -8.96 -14.69 -7.80
N GLY A 81 -8.92 -14.57 -6.46
CA GLY A 81 -8.13 -15.42 -5.59
C GLY A 81 -6.64 -15.07 -5.54
N ARG A 82 -6.20 -14.01 -6.24
CA ARG A 82 -4.79 -13.63 -6.37
C ARG A 82 -4.43 -12.47 -5.46
N ARG A 83 -3.16 -12.39 -5.06
CA ARG A 83 -2.60 -11.30 -4.26
C ARG A 83 -1.80 -10.35 -5.15
N PRO A 84 -2.04 -9.02 -5.11
CA PRO A 84 -1.24 -8.06 -5.87
C PRO A 84 0.26 -8.18 -5.57
N ALA A 85 0.64 -8.37 -4.31
CA ALA A 85 2.04 -8.49 -3.89
C ALA A 85 2.81 -9.62 -4.60
N PHE A 86 2.14 -10.69 -5.02
CA PHE A 86 2.76 -11.82 -5.72
C PHE A 86 2.77 -11.67 -7.25
N ALA A 87 2.07 -10.65 -7.78
CA ALA A 87 1.98 -10.36 -9.21
C ALA A 87 1.69 -11.63 -10.05
N GLN A 88 2.58 -11.94 -11.00
CA GLN A 88 2.44 -13.06 -11.94
C GLN A 88 3.10 -14.37 -11.46
N SER A 89 3.57 -14.44 -10.21
CA SER A 89 4.21 -15.67 -9.70
C SER A 89 3.18 -16.77 -9.44
N GLU A 90 2.96 -17.67 -10.40
CA GLU A 90 1.99 -18.76 -10.26
C GLU A 90 2.28 -19.68 -9.07
N LEU A 91 3.56 -19.89 -8.76
CA LEU A 91 3.99 -20.63 -7.56
C LEU A 91 3.43 -19.98 -6.29
N LEU A 92 3.62 -18.68 -6.11
CA LEU A 92 3.15 -17.97 -4.92
C LEU A 92 1.64 -17.72 -4.95
N GLN A 93 0.99 -17.74 -6.11
CA GLN A 93 -0.45 -17.48 -6.23
C GLN A 93 -1.29 -18.73 -6.00
N THR A 94 -0.85 -19.87 -6.54
CA THR A 94 -1.72 -21.06 -6.71
C THR A 94 -1.21 -22.31 -6.01
N ASP A 95 0.10 -22.44 -5.80
CA ASP A 95 0.66 -23.67 -5.23
C ASP A 95 0.16 -23.88 -3.80
N PRO A 96 -0.42 -25.06 -3.48
CA PRO A 96 -1.01 -25.32 -2.17
C PRO A 96 0.00 -25.25 -1.02
N HIS A 97 1.29 -25.38 -1.28
CA HIS A 97 2.35 -25.28 -0.27
C HIS A 97 2.84 -23.85 -0.06
N PHE A 98 2.69 -22.95 -1.03
CA PHE A 98 3.27 -21.60 -0.97
C PHE A 98 2.23 -20.47 -0.92
N LYS A 99 1.02 -20.68 -1.41
CA LYS A 99 0.00 -19.61 -1.61
C LYS A 99 -0.44 -18.87 -0.34
N ASP A 100 -0.20 -19.46 0.82
CA ASP A 100 -0.56 -18.91 2.13
C ASP A 100 0.66 -18.31 2.88
N TYR A 101 1.87 -18.43 2.33
CA TYR A 101 3.07 -17.81 2.90
C TYR A 101 3.19 -16.35 2.45
N LEU A 102 2.61 -15.46 3.24
CA LEU A 102 2.71 -14.02 3.01
C LEU A 102 4.16 -13.56 3.09
N LEU A 103 4.56 -12.81 2.06
CA LEU A 103 5.79 -12.05 2.06
C LEU A 103 5.51 -10.63 2.52
N PHE A 104 6.55 -9.97 3.05
CA PHE A 104 6.50 -8.58 3.50
C PHE A 104 7.55 -7.80 2.69
N PRO A 105 7.21 -7.35 1.48
CA PRO A 105 8.12 -6.61 0.61
C PRO A 105 8.52 -5.27 1.23
N GLU A 106 9.65 -4.73 0.77
CA GLU A 106 10.15 -3.42 1.20
C GLU A 106 9.21 -2.29 0.75
N TYR A 107 8.77 -2.33 -0.50
CA TYR A 107 7.78 -1.43 -1.08
C TYR A 107 6.98 -2.16 -2.15
N PHE A 108 5.95 -1.50 -2.67
CA PHE A 108 5.09 -2.07 -3.71
C PHE A 108 5.06 -1.17 -4.94
N ASP A 109 4.93 -1.78 -6.10
CA ASP A 109 4.66 -1.07 -7.35
C ASP A 109 3.39 -0.20 -7.22
N GLY A 110 3.49 1.08 -7.59
CA GLY A 110 2.41 2.06 -7.43
C GLY A 110 1.19 1.85 -8.33
N ASP A 111 1.36 1.16 -9.47
CA ASP A 111 0.30 0.92 -10.44
C ASP A 111 -0.38 -0.43 -10.18
N TYR A 112 0.43 -1.47 -9.95
CA TYR A 112 -0.05 -2.86 -9.89
C TYR A 112 0.02 -3.50 -8.50
N GLY A 113 0.73 -2.90 -7.55
CA GLY A 113 0.87 -3.40 -6.18
C GLY A 113 1.79 -4.61 -6.03
N LYS A 114 2.63 -4.92 -7.04
CA LYS A 114 3.65 -5.98 -6.95
C LYS A 114 4.61 -5.69 -5.80
N GLY A 115 4.94 -6.70 -4.99
CA GLY A 115 5.97 -6.60 -3.97
C GLY A 115 7.36 -6.51 -4.59
N LEU A 116 8.16 -5.54 -4.13
CA LEU A 116 9.50 -5.25 -4.63
C LEU A 116 10.51 -5.08 -3.47
N GLY A 117 11.79 -5.04 -3.81
CA GLY A 117 12.87 -5.02 -2.82
C GLY A 117 12.96 -6.32 -2.00
N VAL A 118 13.41 -6.21 -0.75
CA VAL A 118 13.59 -7.35 0.15
C VAL A 118 12.25 -7.97 0.55
N SER A 119 12.11 -9.29 0.43
CA SER A 119 10.84 -10.00 0.63
C SER A 119 10.42 -10.25 2.09
N HIS A 120 11.34 -10.06 3.05
CA HIS A 120 11.13 -10.29 4.49
C HIS A 120 11.37 -9.01 5.32
N GLN A 121 10.85 -7.89 4.86
CA GLN A 121 10.85 -6.62 5.57
C GLN A 121 9.74 -6.56 6.63
N THR A 122 9.72 -7.54 7.54
CA THR A 122 8.77 -7.60 8.67
C THR A 122 8.98 -6.47 9.69
N GLY A 123 9.91 -5.54 9.42
CA GLY A 123 9.98 -4.25 10.08
C GLY A 123 8.75 -3.40 9.74
N TRP A 124 8.87 -2.51 8.76
CA TRP A 124 7.78 -1.56 8.51
C TRP A 124 6.57 -2.17 7.82
N THR A 125 6.71 -3.18 6.97
CA THR A 125 5.55 -3.75 6.25
C THR A 125 4.62 -4.51 7.21
N GLY A 126 5.15 -4.92 8.38
CA GLY A 126 4.36 -5.46 9.49
C GLY A 126 3.36 -4.46 10.10
N LEU A 127 3.52 -3.16 9.88
CA LEU A 127 2.56 -2.13 10.32
C LEU A 127 1.16 -2.35 9.73
N ILE A 128 1.03 -3.14 8.66
CA ILE A 128 -0.26 -3.49 8.08
C ILE A 128 -1.19 -4.16 9.10
N GLY A 129 -0.64 -4.94 10.04
CA GLY A 129 -1.43 -5.56 11.11
C GLY A 129 -2.06 -4.52 12.04
N ARG A 130 -1.40 -3.37 12.25
CA ARG A 130 -1.95 -2.24 13.03
C ARG A 130 -3.03 -1.45 12.27
N LEU A 131 -3.05 -1.52 10.95
CA LEU A 131 -4.06 -0.88 10.11
C LEU A 131 -5.36 -1.71 10.03
N LEU A 132 -5.29 -2.99 10.40
CA LEU A 132 -6.44 -3.92 10.42
C LEU A 132 -7.15 -3.99 11.78
N GLN A 133 -6.61 -3.36 12.82
CA GLN A 133 -7.20 -3.24 14.16
C GLN A 133 -8.12 -2.02 14.22
#